data_AF-A0A929WBK0-F1
#
_entry.id   AF-A0A929WBK0-F1
#
_cell.length_a   1.000
_cell.length_b   1.000
_cell.length_c   1.000
_cell.angle_alpha   90.00
_cell.angle_beta   90.00
_cell.angle_gamma   90.00
#
_symmetry.space_group_name_H-M   'P 1'
#
loop_
_entity.id
_entity.type
_entity.pdbx_description
1 polymer ?
#
loop_
_entity_poly.entity_id
_entity_poly.type
_entity_poly.pdbx_seq_one_letter_code
_entity_poly.pdbx_strand_id
1 'polypeptide(L)'
;MTDAQREQPNTPLSKPYLDHFSPDRAAGIYIRVLKLLQKQRHYRDPDLTARRVAEIIGCDHRAISAALAISTGENFLRLLAKIRANEAARMLRDRRFAEWNVEDIGLHCGFASRQSFYNAFNRVWGITPRQYRLRYHAS
;
A
#
# COMPACT_ATOMS: atom_id res chain seq x y z
N MET A 1 -21.64 -10.65 16.51
CA MET A 1 -21.87 -9.82 15.31
C MET A 1 -20.81 -8.73 15.30
N THR A 2 -20.01 -8.64 14.24
CA THR A 2 -18.98 -7.59 14.10
C THR A 2 -19.36 -6.70 12.94
N ASP A 3 -19.62 -5.42 13.21
CA ASP A 3 -19.80 -4.42 12.16
C ASP A 3 -18.48 -4.20 11.41
N ALA A 4 -18.31 -4.98 10.34
CA ALA A 4 -17.36 -4.67 9.30
C ALA A 4 -17.82 -3.36 8.64
N GLN A 5 -17.35 -2.23 9.18
CA GLN A 5 -17.56 -0.89 8.65
C GLN A 5 -17.08 -0.88 7.21
N ARG A 6 -18.01 -1.07 6.28
CA ARG A 6 -17.73 -1.12 4.85
C ARG A 6 -17.08 0.20 4.48
N GLU A 7 -15.90 0.15 3.86
CA GLU A 7 -15.40 1.30 3.14
C GLU A 7 -16.54 1.78 2.24
N GLN A 8 -16.95 3.04 2.40
CA GLN A 8 -17.91 3.63 1.47
C GLN A 8 -17.34 3.45 0.06
N PRO A 9 -18.16 3.08 -0.93
CA PRO A 9 -17.67 2.82 -2.28
C PRO A 9 -16.83 4.01 -2.74
N ASN A 10 -15.78 3.76 -3.53
CA ASN A 10 -14.99 4.82 -4.17
C ASN A 10 -15.90 5.56 -5.16
N THR A 11 -16.73 6.47 -4.67
CA THR A 11 -17.40 7.49 -5.47
C THR A 11 -16.30 8.24 -6.19
N PRO A 12 -16.27 8.24 -7.53
CA PRO A 12 -15.26 8.98 -8.26
C PRO A 12 -15.29 10.43 -7.78
N LEU A 13 -14.12 10.97 -7.39
CA LEU A 13 -14.02 12.37 -7.01
C LEU A 13 -14.55 13.20 -8.18
N SER A 14 -15.49 14.10 -7.89
CA SER A 14 -16.13 14.88 -8.95
C SER A 14 -15.06 15.64 -9.71
N LYS A 15 -15.16 15.65 -11.05
CA LYS A 15 -14.15 16.30 -11.89
C LYS A 15 -13.83 17.75 -11.43
N PRO A 16 -14.82 18.60 -11.07
CA PRO A 16 -14.55 19.91 -10.48
C PRO A 16 -13.71 19.90 -9.18
N TYR A 17 -13.80 18.87 -8.33
CA TYR A 17 -12.96 18.77 -7.13
C TYR A 17 -11.50 18.45 -7.47
N LEU A 18 -11.25 17.69 -8.54
CA LEU A 18 -9.89 17.41 -9.03
C LEU A 18 -9.31 18.60 -9.81
N ASP A 19 -10.10 19.24 -10.67
CA ASP A 19 -9.65 20.37 -11.51
C ASP A 19 -9.20 21.59 -10.68
N HIS A 20 -9.77 21.80 -9.48
CA HIS A 20 -9.33 22.84 -8.53
C HIS A 20 -8.22 22.38 -7.55
N PHE A 21 -7.75 21.13 -7.65
CA PHE A 21 -6.76 20.57 -6.74
C PHE A 21 -5.33 20.77 -7.28
N SER A 22 -4.74 21.93 -7.01
CA SER A 22 -3.43 22.34 -7.54
C SER A 22 -2.36 21.23 -7.44
N PRO A 23 -1.57 20.97 -8.51
CA PRO A 23 -0.56 19.91 -8.54
C PRO A 23 0.44 19.96 -7.38
N ASP A 24 0.88 21.14 -6.95
CA ASP A 24 1.82 21.30 -5.82
C ASP A 24 1.23 20.81 -4.49
N ARG A 25 -0.08 21.01 -4.29
CA ARG A 25 -0.81 20.48 -3.12
C ARG A 25 -0.95 18.96 -3.20
N ALA A 26 -1.17 18.41 -4.40
CA ALA A 26 -1.19 16.96 -4.62
C ALA A 26 0.19 16.34 -4.31
N ALA A 27 1.26 16.89 -4.88
CA ALA A 27 2.63 16.47 -4.62
C ALA A 27 3.00 16.59 -3.13
N GLY A 28 2.70 17.73 -2.49
CA GLY A 28 2.97 17.96 -1.07
C GLY A 28 2.25 16.97 -0.15
N ILE A 29 1.01 16.61 -0.44
CA ILE A 29 0.28 15.56 0.29
C ILE A 29 0.88 14.17 -0.01
N TYR A 30 1.15 13.85 -1.28
CA TYR A 30 1.72 12.56 -1.67
C TYR A 30 3.09 12.29 -1.03
N ILE A 31 3.97 13.30 -0.96
CA ILE A 31 5.26 13.23 -0.26
C ILE A 31 5.06 12.92 1.24
N ARG A 32 4.04 13.52 1.89
CA ARG A 32 3.71 13.26 3.30
C ARG A 32 3.18 11.83 3.49
N VAL A 33 2.35 11.33 2.57
CA VAL A 33 1.88 9.93 2.54
C VAL A 33 3.05 8.96 2.37
N LEU A 34 3.96 9.19 1.43
CA LEU A 34 5.15 8.35 1.24
C LEU A 34 6.07 8.35 2.46
N LYS A 35 6.30 9.51 3.09
CA LYS A 35 7.07 9.63 4.34
C LYS A 35 6.47 8.78 5.47
N LEU A 36 5.15 8.83 5.65
CA LEU A 36 4.42 8.05 6.65
C LEU A 36 4.46 6.55 6.35
N LEU A 37 4.16 6.15 5.11
CA LEU A 37 4.16 4.75 4.71
C LEU A 37 5.56 4.15 4.79
N GLN A 38 6.55 4.73 4.09
CA GLN A 38 7.86 4.12 3.88
C GLN A 38 8.87 4.45 4.99
N LYS A 39 9.08 5.73 5.32
CA LYS A 39 10.11 6.15 6.31
C LYS A 39 9.69 5.83 7.74
N GLN A 40 8.41 6.01 8.07
CA GLN A 40 7.84 5.66 9.38
C GLN A 40 7.25 4.23 9.42
N ARG A 41 7.34 3.47 8.32
CA ARG A 41 6.92 2.05 8.19
C ARG A 41 5.45 1.74 8.52
N HIS A 42 4.56 2.73 8.48
CA HIS A 42 3.12 2.49 8.73
C HIS A 42 2.49 1.49 7.74
N TYR A 43 3.12 1.17 6.59
CA TYR A 43 2.62 0.10 5.71
C TYR A 43 2.42 -1.25 6.43
N ARG A 44 3.12 -1.50 7.56
CA ARG A 44 3.06 -2.75 8.34
C ARG A 44 1.79 -2.90 9.18
N ASP A 45 1.12 -1.79 9.49
CA ASP A 45 -0.17 -1.76 10.17
C ASP A 45 -1.24 -2.33 9.22
N PRO A 46 -1.85 -3.49 9.50
CA PRO A 46 -2.79 -4.13 8.58
C PRO A 46 -4.03 -3.27 8.37
N ASP A 47 -4.48 -2.58 9.42
CA ASP A 47 -5.70 -1.78 9.51
C ASP A 47 -5.49 -0.31 9.08
N LEU A 48 -4.37 -0.01 8.41
CA LEU A 48 -4.08 1.32 7.91
C LEU A 48 -4.98 1.68 6.72
N THR A 49 -5.97 2.54 6.96
CA THR A 49 -6.86 3.09 5.93
C THR A 49 -6.39 4.47 5.42
N ALA A 50 -6.89 4.87 4.25
CA ALA A 50 -6.66 6.20 3.69
C ALA A 50 -7.14 7.33 4.64
N ARG A 51 -8.18 7.06 5.42
CA ARG A 51 -8.73 7.96 6.45
C ARG A 51 -7.75 8.13 7.61
N ARG A 52 -7.24 7.02 8.18
CA ARG A 52 -6.26 7.03 9.27
C ARG A 52 -4.96 7.74 8.87
N VAL A 53 -4.55 7.64 7.61
CA VAL A 53 -3.44 8.44 7.06
C VAL A 53 -3.79 9.93 6.99
N ALA A 54 -5.00 10.30 6.53
CA ALA A 54 -5.46 11.69 6.48
C ALA A 54 -5.48 12.34 7.87
N GLU A 55 -5.97 11.60 8.87
CA GLU A 55 -6.01 12.01 10.28
C GLU A 55 -4.60 12.26 10.83
N ILE A 56 -3.65 11.33 10.63
CA ILE A 56 -2.26 11.49 11.09
C ILE A 56 -1.54 12.66 10.40
N ILE A 57 -1.86 12.95 9.12
CA ILE A 57 -1.26 14.09 8.40
C ILE A 57 -2.10 15.38 8.48
N GLY A 58 -3.18 15.41 9.25
CA GLY A 58 -4.01 16.61 9.43
C GLY A 58 -4.61 17.16 8.13
N CYS A 59 -5.21 16.30 7.31
CA CYS A 59 -5.97 16.73 6.12
C CYS A 59 -7.29 15.95 5.99
N ASP A 60 -8.18 16.43 5.10
CA ASP A 60 -9.37 15.65 4.72
C ASP A 60 -9.00 14.37 3.97
N HIS A 61 -9.83 13.33 4.12
CA HIS A 61 -9.69 12.05 3.43
C HIS A 61 -9.78 12.19 1.90
N ARG A 62 -10.66 13.06 1.36
CA ARG A 62 -10.77 13.26 -0.11
C ARG A 62 -9.51 13.90 -0.68
N ALA A 63 -8.76 14.65 0.14
CA ALA A 63 -7.47 15.21 -0.24
C ALA A 63 -6.38 14.14 -0.41
N ILE A 64 -6.42 13.04 0.36
CA ILE A 64 -5.57 11.86 0.09
C ILE A 64 -5.93 11.26 -1.27
N SER A 65 -7.21 10.98 -1.51
CA SER A 65 -7.67 10.34 -2.74
C SER A 65 -7.37 11.20 -3.98
N ALA A 66 -7.52 12.53 -3.90
CA ALA A 66 -7.14 13.46 -4.98
C ALA A 66 -5.63 13.48 -5.22
N ALA A 67 -4.83 13.63 -4.15
CA ALA A 67 -3.37 13.66 -4.26
C ALA A 67 -2.81 12.40 -4.91
N LEU A 68 -3.36 11.22 -4.58
CA LEU A 68 -2.94 9.95 -5.18
C LEU A 68 -3.42 9.78 -6.62
N ALA A 69 -4.67 10.12 -6.92
CA ALA A 69 -5.18 10.08 -8.30
C ALA A 69 -4.34 10.97 -9.23
N ILE A 70 -4.04 12.20 -8.80
CA ILE A 70 -3.23 13.16 -9.56
C ILE A 70 -1.75 12.73 -9.65
N SER A 71 -1.15 12.26 -8.55
CA SER A 71 0.30 11.95 -8.52
C SER A 71 0.67 10.56 -9.07
N THR A 72 -0.30 9.64 -9.22
CA THR A 72 -0.01 8.23 -9.54
C THR A 72 -1.03 7.54 -10.46
N GLY A 73 -2.25 8.08 -10.64
CA GLY A 73 -3.37 7.36 -11.26
C GLY A 73 -3.91 6.17 -10.44
N GLU A 74 -3.33 5.87 -9.27
CA GLU A 74 -3.72 4.78 -8.38
C GLU A 74 -4.49 5.30 -7.15
N ASN A 75 -5.29 4.43 -6.53
CA ASN A 75 -5.91 4.69 -5.23
C ASN A 75 -5.02 4.22 -4.06
N PHE A 76 -5.36 4.64 -2.84
CA PHE A 76 -4.57 4.33 -1.64
C PHE A 76 -4.30 2.83 -1.43
N LEU A 77 -5.30 1.96 -1.63
CA LEU A 77 -5.13 0.52 -1.45
C LEU A 77 -4.19 -0.10 -2.49
N ARG A 78 -4.18 0.43 -3.72
CA ARG A 78 -3.24 0.02 -4.77
C ARG A 78 -1.80 0.44 -4.43
N LEU A 79 -1.58 1.70 -4.05
CA LEU A 79 -0.28 2.21 -3.58
C LEU A 79 0.23 1.44 -2.35
N LEU A 80 -0.62 1.25 -1.34
CA LEU A 80 -0.28 0.53 -0.12
C LEU A 80 0.13 -0.91 -0.43
N ALA A 81 -0.69 -1.65 -1.20
CA ALA A 81 -0.37 -3.01 -1.62
C ALA A 81 0.92 -3.10 -2.45
N LYS A 82 1.23 -2.09 -3.27
CA LYS A 82 2.47 -1.97 -4.05
C LYS A 82 3.69 -1.78 -3.15
N ILE A 83 3.60 -0.90 -2.14
CA ILE A 83 4.66 -0.70 -1.12
C ILE A 83 4.87 -1.98 -0.30
N ARG A 84 3.80 -2.61 0.20
CA ARG A 84 3.86 -3.87 0.96
C ARG A 84 4.48 -5.01 0.13
N ALA A 85 4.11 -5.16 -1.14
CA ALA A 85 4.67 -6.17 -2.04
C ALA A 85 6.16 -5.93 -2.37
N ASN A 86 6.60 -4.67 -2.44
CA ASN A 86 8.01 -4.32 -2.69
C ASN A 86 8.89 -4.60 -1.45
N GLU A 87 8.43 -4.31 -0.23
CA GLU A 87 9.13 -4.73 0.99
C GLU A 87 9.17 -6.27 1.11
N ALA A 88 8.06 -6.95 0.82
CA ALA A 88 8.04 -8.41 0.82
C ALA A 88 9.06 -9.00 -0.17
N ALA A 89 9.18 -8.44 -1.37
CA ALA A 89 10.20 -8.85 -2.34
C ALA A 89 11.63 -8.58 -1.86
N ARG A 90 11.86 -7.44 -1.18
CA ARG A 90 13.14 -7.12 -0.53
C ARG A 90 13.49 -8.11 0.57
N MET A 91 12.51 -8.62 1.33
CA MET A 91 12.71 -9.65 2.36
C MET A 91 12.90 -11.04 1.75
N LEU A 92 12.12 -11.43 0.74
CA LEU A 92 12.18 -12.75 0.08
C LEU A 92 13.54 -13.04 -0.58
N ARG A 93 14.29 -12.01 -0.99
CA ARG A 93 15.65 -12.13 -1.56
C ARG A 93 16.79 -11.96 -0.55
N ASP A 94 16.49 -11.65 0.71
CA ASP A 94 17.46 -11.28 1.74
C ASP A 94 17.69 -12.48 2.65
N ARG A 95 18.92 -13.04 2.64
CA ARG A 95 19.25 -14.31 3.31
C ARG A 95 18.97 -14.31 4.82
N ARG A 96 18.84 -13.13 5.45
CA ARG A 96 18.42 -12.97 6.86
C ARG A 96 16.97 -13.41 7.13
N PHE A 97 16.16 -13.60 6.09
CA PHE A 97 14.78 -14.08 6.15
C PHE A 97 14.59 -15.42 5.42
N ALA A 98 15.66 -16.21 5.23
CA ALA A 98 15.59 -17.52 4.59
C ALA A 98 14.65 -18.48 5.36
N GLU A 99 14.80 -18.54 6.68
CA GLU A 99 14.03 -19.42 7.58
C GLU A 99 12.59 -18.93 7.85
N TRP A 100 12.29 -17.65 7.57
CA TRP A 100 10.91 -17.15 7.66
C TRP A 100 10.09 -17.80 6.55
N ASN A 101 8.89 -18.31 6.83
CA ASN A 101 8.04 -18.80 5.74
C ASN A 101 7.58 -17.63 4.84
N VAL A 102 6.97 -17.95 3.69
CA VAL A 102 6.63 -16.94 2.68
C VAL A 102 5.46 -16.07 3.14
N GLU A 103 4.56 -16.65 3.91
CA GLU A 103 3.33 -16.11 4.43
C GLU A 103 3.57 -15.13 5.59
N ASP A 104 4.47 -15.46 6.52
CA ASP A 104 4.93 -14.60 7.62
C ASP A 104 5.55 -13.30 7.11
N ILE A 105 6.31 -13.35 6.01
CA ILE A 105 6.82 -12.15 5.34
C ILE A 105 5.66 -11.28 4.82
N GLY A 106 4.59 -11.90 4.31
CA GLY A 106 3.36 -11.21 3.93
C GLY A 106 2.68 -10.53 5.12
N LEU A 107 2.50 -11.24 6.24
CA LEU A 107 1.92 -10.72 7.48
C LEU A 107 2.77 -9.57 8.06
N HIS A 108 4.10 -9.72 8.11
CA HIS A 108 5.04 -8.70 8.59
C HIS A 108 5.12 -7.46 7.68
N CYS A 109 4.76 -7.61 6.41
CA CYS A 109 4.54 -6.49 5.49
C CYS A 109 3.14 -5.87 5.62
N GLY A 110 2.30 -6.30 6.57
CA GLY A 110 0.98 -5.73 6.85
C GLY A 110 -0.15 -6.26 5.96
N PHE A 111 0.01 -7.40 5.27
CA PHE A 111 -1.12 -8.02 4.58
C PHE A 111 -2.00 -8.80 5.56
N ALA A 112 -3.27 -8.42 5.69
CA ALA A 112 -4.22 -9.08 6.58
C ALA A 112 -4.60 -10.53 6.18
N SER A 113 -4.19 -11.01 4.99
CA SER A 113 -4.41 -12.39 4.58
C SER A 113 -3.46 -12.87 3.48
N ARG A 114 -3.18 -14.18 3.44
CA ARG A 114 -2.45 -14.87 2.36
C ARG A 114 -2.96 -14.47 0.98
N GLN A 115 -4.28 -14.45 0.78
CA GLN A 115 -4.90 -14.16 -0.51
C GLN A 115 -4.67 -12.69 -0.94
N SER A 116 -4.75 -11.75 0.00
CA SER A 116 -4.43 -10.34 -0.29
C SER A 116 -2.96 -10.15 -0.68
N PHE A 117 -2.05 -10.85 0.02
CA PHE A 117 -0.61 -10.84 -0.26
C PHE A 117 -0.28 -11.42 -1.64
N TYR A 118 -0.71 -12.65 -1.93
CA TYR A 118 -0.39 -13.34 -3.19
C TYR A 118 -0.94 -12.57 -4.40
N ASN A 119 -2.18 -12.07 -4.32
CA ASN A 119 -2.78 -11.26 -5.38
C ASN A 119 -2.06 -9.92 -5.58
N ALA A 120 -1.65 -9.25 -4.49
CA ALA A 120 -0.89 -8.01 -4.58
C ALA A 120 0.51 -8.23 -5.15
N PHE A 121 1.19 -9.29 -4.73
CA PHE A 121 2.55 -9.60 -5.15
C PHE A 121 2.61 -10.02 -6.62
N ASN A 122 1.73 -10.93 -7.06
CA ASN A 122 1.66 -11.35 -8.46
C ASN A 122 1.33 -10.18 -9.39
N ARG A 123 0.46 -9.25 -8.96
CA ARG A 123 0.14 -8.00 -9.69
C ARG A 123 1.31 -7.02 -9.82
N VAL A 124 2.33 -7.12 -8.97
CA VAL A 124 3.49 -6.20 -8.96
C VAL A 124 4.74 -6.85 -9.58
N TRP A 125 4.91 -8.17 -9.43
CA TRP A 125 6.14 -8.89 -9.83
C TRP A 125 5.92 -9.96 -10.91
N GLY A 126 4.68 -10.20 -11.35
CA GLY A 126 4.33 -11.15 -12.42
C GLY A 126 4.48 -12.65 -12.06
N ILE A 127 4.90 -12.97 -10.83
CA ILE A 127 5.08 -14.33 -10.32
C ILE A 127 4.65 -14.42 -8.85
N THR A 128 4.44 -15.64 -8.34
CA THR A 128 4.12 -15.84 -6.92
C THR A 128 5.31 -15.53 -5.99
N PRO A 129 5.05 -15.13 -4.72
CA PRO A 129 6.09 -14.96 -3.70
C PRO A 129 7.06 -16.15 -3.56
N ARG A 130 6.57 -17.39 -3.69
CA ARG A 130 7.41 -18.61 -3.61
C ARG A 130 8.35 -18.75 -4.81
N GLN A 131 7.84 -18.53 -6.04
CA GLN A 131 8.68 -18.50 -7.24
C GLN A 131 9.73 -17.38 -7.16
N TYR A 132 9.35 -16.21 -6.63
CA TYR A 132 10.27 -15.10 -6.42
C TYR A 132 11.42 -15.49 -5.47
N ARG A 133 11.13 -16.08 -4.30
CA ARG A 133 12.19 -16.57 -3.40
C ARG A 133 13.11 -17.57 -4.11
N LEU A 134 12.54 -18.60 -4.76
CA LEU A 134 13.34 -19.63 -5.44
C LEU A 134 14.31 -19.02 -6.48
N ARG A 135 13.86 -18.01 -7.24
CA ARG A 135 14.70 -17.31 -8.23
C ARG A 135 15.92 -16.58 -7.65
N TYR A 136 15.92 -16.21 -6.37
CA TYR A 136 17.01 -15.46 -5.71
C TYR A 136 17.82 -16.27 -4.70
N HIS A 137 17.45 -17.54 -4.43
CA HIS A 137 18.21 -18.44 -3.53
C HIS A 137 18.65 -19.75 -4.23
N ALA A 138 18.40 -19.90 -5.54
CA ALA A 138 18.93 -21.00 -6.36
C ALA A 138 20.32 -20.67 -6.93
N SER A 139 21.20 -20.09 -6.10
CA SER A 139 22.58 -19.68 -6.42
C SER A 139 23.40 -19.55 -5.13
#